data_AF-A0A9Q9MGN7-F1
#
_entry.id   AF-A0A9Q9MGN7-F1
#
_cell.length_a   1.000
_cell.length_b   1.000
_cell.length_c   1.000
_cell.angle_alpha   90.00
_cell.angle_beta   90.00
_cell.angle_gamma   90.00
#
_symmetry.space_group_name_H-M   'P 1'
#
loop_
_entity.id
_entity.type
_entity.pdbx_description
1 polymer ?
#
loop_
_entity_poly.entity_id
_entity_poly.type
_entity_poly.pdbx_seq_one_letter_code
_entity_poly.pdbx_strand_id
1 'polypeptide(L)'
;MANTARTNSTTTALTTAETAFELLTCEPAPLVFDARPVPGLPNRTMPLNELRKLMLFEDYDSDTTDALWRQLAHHAREWGPAWVVGAIGVALPALTHLAAKISRGNARHADDVDSEVLAAFLYALRTADLEPPRLWLRLCWAAWRSGVAVVKGIDTEELPLDLTSGSRLPSLPYGHPDLLLGRAAAGGVISAEAAELISATRFGDALIEQLAAEQGVTASALRMRRRRAEHAVAAAVRRGDLSGPDRATTRRTTATAV
;
A
#
# COMPACT_ATOMS: atom_id res chain seq x y z
N MET A 1 2.03 -2.96 -52.29
CA MET A 1 1.88 -3.83 -51.09
C MET A 1 1.99 -2.91 -49.88
N ALA A 2 0.86 -2.63 -49.24
CA ALA A 2 0.77 -1.70 -48.13
C ALA A 2 1.41 -2.31 -46.88
N ASN A 3 2.37 -1.61 -46.28
CA ASN A 3 2.97 -1.97 -45.02
C ASN A 3 2.10 -1.40 -43.90
N THR A 4 1.13 -2.18 -43.41
CA THR A 4 0.29 -1.82 -42.27
C THR A 4 1.12 -1.96 -41.00
N ALA A 5 1.93 -0.94 -40.69
CA ALA A 5 2.50 -0.77 -39.38
C ALA A 5 1.36 -0.51 -38.40
N ARG A 6 0.93 -1.54 -37.66
CA ARG A 6 0.06 -1.40 -36.49
C ARG A 6 0.85 -0.62 -35.43
N THR A 7 0.66 0.68 -35.38
CA THR A 7 1.03 1.50 -34.22
C THR A 7 0.01 1.21 -33.12
N ASN A 8 0.24 0.17 -32.32
CA ASN A 8 -0.43 0.07 -31.03
C ASN A 8 0.18 1.14 -30.10
N SER A 9 -0.19 2.40 -30.30
CA SER A 9 -0.17 3.37 -29.20
C SER A 9 -1.38 3.03 -28.34
N THR A 10 -1.16 2.28 -27.26
CA THR A 10 -2.19 2.03 -26.24
C THR A 10 -2.78 3.38 -25.84
N THR A 11 -4.06 3.56 -26.14
CA THR A 11 -4.80 4.78 -25.82
C THR A 11 -5.07 4.76 -24.32
N THR A 12 -4.28 5.49 -23.55
CA THR A 12 -4.50 5.67 -22.10
C THR A 12 -5.42 6.86 -21.84
N ALA A 13 -5.97 6.95 -20.63
CA ALA A 13 -6.81 8.07 -20.21
C ALA A 13 -6.10 9.42 -20.34
N LEU A 14 -4.81 9.50 -19.97
CA LEU A 14 -4.00 10.70 -20.10
C LEU A 14 -3.72 11.07 -21.56
N THR A 15 -3.44 10.10 -22.44
CA THR A 15 -3.23 10.39 -23.87
C THR A 15 -4.52 10.89 -24.55
N THR A 16 -5.68 10.36 -24.15
CA THR A 16 -6.99 10.82 -24.65
C THR A 16 -7.27 12.25 -24.21
N ALA A 17 -6.94 12.59 -22.95
CA ALA A 17 -7.05 13.94 -22.44
C ALA A 17 -6.10 14.92 -23.17
N GLU A 18 -4.87 14.50 -23.50
CA GLU A 18 -3.93 15.31 -24.30
C GLU A 18 -4.51 15.59 -25.68
N THR A 19 -5.00 14.58 -26.39
CA THR A 19 -5.64 14.77 -27.71
C THR A 19 -6.85 15.70 -27.64
N ALA A 20 -7.70 15.57 -26.61
CA ALA A 20 -8.84 16.46 -26.43
C ALA A 20 -8.41 17.92 -26.17
N PHE A 21 -7.35 18.12 -25.39
CA PHE A 21 -6.77 19.43 -25.14
C PHE A 21 -6.14 20.05 -26.39
N GLU A 22 -5.43 19.27 -27.19
CA GLU A 22 -4.88 19.71 -28.48
C GLU A 22 -5.98 20.20 -29.42
N LEU A 23 -7.07 19.44 -29.55
CA LEU A 23 -8.23 19.85 -30.35
C LEU A 23 -8.88 21.13 -29.83
N LEU A 24 -8.99 21.28 -28.50
CA LEU A 24 -9.58 22.45 -27.85
C LEU A 24 -8.75 23.74 -28.00
N THR A 25 -7.44 23.60 -28.20
CA THR A 25 -6.51 24.73 -28.31
C THR A 25 -6.02 24.96 -29.74
N CYS A 26 -6.60 24.25 -30.70
CA CYS A 26 -6.31 24.41 -32.11
C CYS A 26 -6.99 25.66 -32.69
N GLU A 27 -6.38 26.25 -33.72
CA GLU A 27 -6.99 27.31 -34.52
C GLU A 27 -8.23 26.80 -35.26
N PRO A 28 -9.21 27.67 -35.61
CA PRO A 28 -9.19 29.14 -35.53
C PRO A 28 -9.72 29.73 -34.22
N ALA A 29 -10.24 28.92 -33.31
CA ALA A 29 -10.92 29.39 -32.09
C ALA A 29 -10.40 28.67 -30.83
N PRO A 30 -9.12 28.88 -30.45
CA PRO A 30 -8.56 28.24 -29.27
C PRO A 30 -9.26 28.70 -28.00
N LEU A 31 -9.42 27.82 -27.01
CA LEU A 31 -9.91 28.23 -25.70
C LEU A 31 -8.92 29.17 -25.01
N VAL A 32 -9.40 30.36 -24.66
CA VAL A 32 -8.58 31.49 -24.19
C VAL A 32 -8.82 31.73 -22.69
N PHE A 33 -7.73 31.82 -21.93
CA PHE A 33 -7.70 32.18 -20.53
C PHE A 33 -7.40 33.66 -20.34
N ASP A 34 -8.11 34.30 -19.42
CA ASP A 34 -7.82 35.68 -19.01
C ASP A 34 -6.86 35.70 -17.83
N ALA A 35 -5.59 36.02 -18.09
CA ALA A 35 -4.55 36.03 -17.06
C ALA A 35 -4.42 37.38 -16.33
N ARG A 36 -5.11 38.43 -16.80
CA ARG A 36 -5.06 39.79 -16.19
C ARG A 36 -5.43 39.81 -14.70
N PRO A 37 -6.39 39.01 -14.21
CA PRO A 37 -6.73 38.98 -12.78
C PRO A 37 -5.72 38.23 -11.90
N VAL A 38 -4.77 37.49 -12.48
CA VAL A 38 -3.83 36.63 -11.76
C VAL A 38 -2.51 37.38 -11.55
N PRO A 39 -2.15 37.75 -10.31
CA PRO A 39 -0.86 38.37 -10.01
C PRO A 39 0.29 37.49 -10.51
N GLY A 40 1.37 38.09 -11.03
CA GLY A 40 2.54 37.35 -11.53
C GLY A 40 2.43 36.82 -12.97
N LEU A 41 1.21 36.71 -13.53
CA LEU A 41 1.04 36.34 -14.94
C LEU A 41 1.07 37.57 -15.88
N PRO A 42 1.35 37.36 -17.19
CA PRO A 42 1.26 38.43 -18.18
C PRO A 42 -0.14 39.07 -18.20
N ASN A 43 -0.18 40.40 -18.23
CA ASN A 43 -1.43 41.19 -18.23
C ASN A 43 -2.14 41.16 -19.61
N ARG A 44 -2.54 39.97 -20.06
CA ARG A 44 -3.26 39.73 -21.32
C ARG A 44 -4.07 38.43 -21.27
N THR A 45 -4.96 38.25 -22.22
CA THR A 45 -5.57 36.95 -22.49
C THR A 45 -4.62 36.09 -23.32
N MET A 46 -4.66 34.76 -23.14
CA MET A 46 -3.84 33.82 -23.90
C MET A 46 -4.51 32.45 -24.07
N PRO A 47 -4.23 31.73 -25.18
CA PRO A 47 -4.64 30.33 -25.33
C PRO A 47 -4.12 29.43 -24.20
N LEU A 48 -4.90 28.39 -23.84
CA LEU A 48 -4.50 27.48 -22.76
C LEU A 48 -3.21 26.69 -23.04
N ASN A 49 -2.90 26.39 -24.30
CA ASN A 49 -1.65 25.74 -24.67
C ASN A 49 -0.43 26.66 -24.45
N GLU A 50 -0.60 27.96 -24.58
CA GLU A 50 0.40 28.96 -24.23
C GLU A 50 0.56 29.06 -22.70
N LEU A 51 -0.55 29.13 -21.95
CA LEU A 51 -0.54 29.10 -20.49
C LEU A 51 0.19 27.86 -19.94
N ARG A 52 -0.06 26.68 -20.52
CA ARG A 52 0.63 25.43 -20.16
C ARG A 52 2.14 25.53 -20.34
N LYS A 53 2.60 26.16 -21.43
CA LYS A 53 4.04 26.37 -21.67
C LYS A 53 4.64 27.30 -20.62
N LEU A 54 3.96 28.39 -20.28
CA LEU A 54 4.42 29.29 -19.23
C LEU A 54 4.56 28.56 -17.89
N MET A 55 3.54 27.81 -17.48
CA MET A 55 3.58 27.01 -16.25
C MET A 55 4.69 25.95 -16.22
N LEU A 56 5.17 25.52 -17.39
CA LEU A 56 6.22 24.52 -17.51
C LEU A 56 7.63 25.09 -17.49
N PHE A 57 7.83 26.29 -18.03
CA PHE A 57 9.16 26.86 -18.26
C PHE A 57 9.50 28.01 -17.33
N GLU A 58 8.51 28.62 -16.67
CA GLU A 58 8.69 29.74 -15.75
C GLU A 58 8.42 29.31 -14.31
N ASP A 59 9.18 29.88 -13.37
CA ASP A 59 8.97 29.67 -11.94
C ASP A 59 7.95 30.69 -11.39
N TYR A 60 6.81 30.20 -10.93
CA TYR A 60 5.79 31.00 -10.27
C TYR A 60 5.74 30.72 -8.77
N ASP A 61 5.47 31.76 -7.97
CA ASP A 61 5.23 31.59 -6.55
C ASP A 61 3.92 30.84 -6.26
N SER A 62 3.74 30.44 -5.00
CA SER A 62 2.55 29.69 -4.58
C SER A 62 1.26 30.49 -4.75
N ASP A 63 1.32 31.80 -4.60
CA ASP A 63 0.14 32.67 -4.57
C ASP A 63 -0.38 32.90 -5.99
N THR A 64 0.53 33.12 -6.94
CA THR A 64 0.26 33.16 -8.39
C THR A 64 -0.35 31.84 -8.86
N THR A 65 0.27 30.72 -8.46
CA THR A 65 -0.20 29.37 -8.81
C THR A 65 -1.59 29.11 -8.23
N ASP A 66 -1.85 29.49 -6.98
CA ASP A 66 -3.15 29.33 -6.35
C ASP A 66 -4.23 30.19 -7.01
N ALA A 67 -3.93 31.46 -7.30
CA ALA A 67 -4.86 32.34 -7.99
C ALA A 67 -5.25 31.79 -9.37
N LEU A 68 -4.27 31.31 -10.13
CA LEU A 68 -4.47 30.65 -11.41
C LEU A 68 -5.38 29.42 -11.29
N TRP A 69 -5.05 28.50 -10.37
CA TRP A 69 -5.81 27.26 -10.22
C TRP A 69 -7.21 27.49 -9.65
N ARG A 70 -7.41 28.53 -8.83
CA ARG A 70 -8.74 28.94 -8.36
C ARG A 70 -9.60 29.42 -9.54
N GLN A 71 -9.04 30.23 -10.42
CA GLN A 71 -9.76 30.71 -11.61
C GLN A 71 -10.07 29.56 -12.60
N LEU A 72 -9.10 28.68 -12.87
CA LEU A 72 -9.33 27.50 -13.70
C LEU A 72 -10.40 26.56 -13.11
N ALA A 73 -10.37 26.32 -11.80
CA ALA A 73 -11.36 25.49 -11.12
C ALA A 73 -12.76 26.13 -11.20
N HIS A 74 -12.86 27.45 -11.06
CA HIS A 74 -14.12 28.17 -11.20
C HIS A 74 -14.67 28.05 -12.63
N HIS A 75 -13.87 28.30 -13.67
CA HIS A 75 -14.31 28.14 -15.04
C HIS A 75 -14.71 26.69 -15.36
N ALA A 76 -13.95 25.69 -14.87
CA ALA A 76 -14.27 24.28 -15.05
C ALA A 76 -15.61 23.89 -14.42
N ARG A 77 -16.01 24.55 -13.33
CA ARG A 77 -17.28 24.30 -12.63
C ARG A 77 -18.47 25.01 -13.27
N GLU A 78 -18.26 26.22 -13.81
CA GLU A 78 -19.37 27.09 -14.21
C GLU A 78 -19.52 27.24 -15.72
N TRP A 79 -18.44 27.16 -16.49
CA TRP A 79 -18.42 27.56 -17.91
C TRP A 79 -18.43 26.35 -18.87
N GLY A 80 -18.64 25.15 -18.33
CA GLY A 80 -18.93 23.93 -19.10
C GLY A 80 -17.74 23.01 -19.35
N PRO A 81 -17.96 21.91 -20.10
CA PRO A 81 -17.00 20.80 -20.21
C PRO A 81 -15.71 21.17 -20.95
N ALA A 82 -15.73 22.17 -21.82
CA ALA A 82 -14.53 22.68 -22.49
C ALA A 82 -13.50 23.17 -21.46
N TRP A 83 -13.93 23.84 -20.40
CA TRP A 83 -13.03 24.31 -19.35
C TRP A 83 -12.51 23.20 -18.44
N VAL A 84 -13.25 22.10 -18.30
CA VAL A 84 -12.76 20.89 -17.61
C VAL A 84 -11.60 20.28 -18.39
N VAL A 85 -11.78 20.06 -19.70
CA VAL A 85 -10.71 19.57 -20.59
C VAL A 85 -9.53 20.53 -20.62
N GLY A 86 -9.80 21.84 -20.66
CA GLY A 86 -8.79 22.89 -20.61
C GLY A 86 -7.94 22.85 -19.34
N ALA A 87 -8.58 22.78 -18.17
CA ALA A 87 -7.89 22.70 -16.88
C ALA A 87 -7.06 21.42 -16.75
N ILE A 88 -7.60 20.27 -17.18
CA ILE A 88 -6.84 19.02 -17.24
C ILE A 88 -5.62 19.18 -18.12
N GLY A 89 -5.79 19.73 -19.33
CA GLY A 89 -4.70 19.84 -20.28
C GLY A 89 -3.53 20.71 -19.80
N VAL A 90 -3.83 21.75 -19.01
CA VAL A 90 -2.80 22.53 -18.30
C VAL A 90 -2.11 21.68 -17.22
N ALA A 91 -2.83 20.81 -16.51
CA ALA A 91 -2.27 19.90 -15.50
C ALA A 91 -1.52 18.69 -16.08
N LEU A 92 -1.79 18.28 -17.33
CA LEU A 92 -1.34 17.02 -17.91
C LEU A 92 0.15 16.74 -17.75
N PRO A 93 1.07 17.69 -17.97
CA PRO A 93 2.49 17.43 -17.80
C PRO A 93 2.85 16.93 -16.38
N ALA A 94 2.21 17.52 -15.35
CA ALA A 94 2.40 17.09 -13.97
C ALA A 94 1.74 15.74 -13.71
N LEU A 95 0.50 15.53 -14.20
CA LEU A 95 -0.22 14.27 -14.03
C LEU A 95 0.50 13.09 -14.69
N THR A 96 1.02 13.27 -15.90
CA THR A 96 1.86 12.29 -16.60
C THR A 96 3.13 11.99 -15.83
N HIS A 97 3.79 13.02 -15.26
CA HIS A 97 4.95 12.80 -14.41
C HIS A 97 4.61 12.02 -13.13
N LEU A 98 3.49 12.33 -12.49
CA LEU A 98 2.97 11.64 -11.30
C LEU A 98 2.67 10.17 -11.61
N ALA A 99 1.90 9.90 -12.67
CA ALA A 99 1.54 8.55 -13.09
C ALA A 99 2.78 7.72 -13.46
N ALA A 100 3.70 8.28 -14.27
CA ALA A 100 4.95 7.62 -14.59
C ALA A 100 5.78 7.31 -13.34
N LYS A 101 5.80 8.21 -12.35
CA LYS A 101 6.51 8.00 -11.09
C LYS A 101 5.92 6.87 -10.25
N ILE A 102 4.59 6.73 -10.24
CA ILE A 102 3.87 5.68 -9.51
C ILE A 102 4.05 4.32 -10.19
N SER A 103 3.94 4.28 -11.52
CA SER A 103 4.01 3.06 -12.34
C SER A 103 5.44 2.55 -12.56
N ARG A 104 6.46 3.26 -12.06
CA ARG A 104 7.86 2.81 -12.15
C ARG A 104 8.04 1.43 -11.53
N GLY A 105 8.47 0.46 -12.36
CA GLY A 105 8.66 -0.93 -11.96
C GLY A 105 7.39 -1.80 -12.01
N ASN A 106 6.23 -1.22 -12.34
CA ASN A 106 4.92 -1.88 -12.35
C ASN A 106 4.18 -1.66 -13.68
N ALA A 107 4.77 -2.09 -14.79
CA ALA A 107 4.22 -1.86 -16.13
C ALA A 107 2.77 -2.37 -16.30
N ARG A 108 2.41 -3.45 -15.59
CA ARG A 108 1.06 -4.03 -15.60
C ARG A 108 -0.03 -3.08 -15.06
N HIS A 109 0.33 -2.09 -14.27
CA HIS A 109 -0.62 -1.15 -13.63
C HIS A 109 -0.58 0.24 -14.27
N ALA A 110 0.18 0.45 -15.35
CA ALA A 110 0.38 1.78 -15.90
C ALA A 110 -0.94 2.43 -16.37
N ASP A 111 -1.78 1.68 -17.08
CA ASP A 111 -3.04 2.19 -17.63
C ASP A 111 -4.09 2.47 -16.53
N ASP A 112 -4.14 1.63 -15.49
CA ASP A 112 -5.01 1.82 -14.33
C ASP A 112 -4.58 3.04 -13.51
N VAL A 113 -3.27 3.21 -13.31
CA VAL A 113 -2.70 4.38 -12.63
C VAL A 113 -3.01 5.66 -13.40
N ASP A 114 -2.84 5.67 -14.74
CA ASP A 114 -3.19 6.81 -15.58
C ASP A 114 -4.67 7.21 -15.39
N SER A 115 -5.56 6.21 -15.42
CA SER A 115 -7.00 6.40 -15.28
C SER A 115 -7.38 6.93 -13.89
N GLU A 116 -6.83 6.35 -12.83
CA GLU A 116 -7.15 6.71 -11.46
C GLU A 116 -6.56 8.08 -11.06
N VAL A 117 -5.35 8.40 -11.53
CA VAL A 117 -4.74 9.73 -11.35
C VAL A 117 -5.61 10.80 -11.99
N LEU A 118 -6.05 10.58 -13.24
CA LEU A 118 -6.90 11.54 -13.94
C LEU A 118 -8.28 11.66 -13.28
N ALA A 119 -8.91 10.55 -12.92
CA ALA A 119 -10.22 10.53 -12.28
C ALA A 119 -10.21 11.26 -10.93
N ALA A 120 -9.20 11.01 -10.10
CA ALA A 120 -9.06 11.67 -8.81
C ALA A 120 -8.74 13.16 -8.93
N PHE A 121 -7.95 13.57 -9.93
CA PHE A 121 -7.73 14.99 -10.23
C PHE A 121 -9.04 15.67 -10.64
N LEU A 122 -9.80 15.07 -11.55
CA LEU A 122 -11.11 15.56 -11.99
C LEU A 122 -12.11 15.70 -10.85
N TYR A 123 -12.17 14.70 -9.98
CA TYR A 123 -13.01 14.72 -8.79
C TYR A 123 -12.61 15.88 -7.87
N ALA A 124 -11.32 16.02 -7.56
CA ALA A 124 -10.81 17.11 -6.74
C ALA A 124 -11.06 18.48 -7.36
N LEU A 125 -10.88 18.63 -8.68
CA LEU A 125 -11.17 19.86 -9.41
C LEU A 125 -12.65 20.28 -9.24
N ARG A 126 -13.57 19.30 -9.21
CA ARG A 126 -15.00 19.55 -9.04
C ARG A 126 -15.40 19.84 -7.60
N THR A 127 -14.78 19.20 -6.60
CA THR A 127 -15.30 19.19 -5.22
C THR A 127 -14.43 19.88 -4.18
N ALA A 128 -13.16 20.17 -4.48
CA ALA A 128 -12.27 20.78 -3.49
C ALA A 128 -12.73 22.17 -3.07
N ASP A 129 -12.59 22.47 -1.78
CA ASP A 129 -12.68 23.83 -1.28
C ASP A 129 -11.53 24.68 -1.83
N LEU A 130 -11.87 25.80 -2.46
CA LEU A 130 -10.96 26.70 -3.17
C LEU A 130 -10.38 27.79 -2.26
N GLU A 131 -10.92 27.98 -1.05
CA GLU A 131 -10.44 29.00 -0.11
C GLU A 131 -9.07 28.65 0.50
N PRO A 132 -8.82 27.42 0.99
CA PRO A 132 -7.55 27.11 1.65
C PRO A 132 -6.38 27.16 0.65
N PRO A 133 -5.19 27.60 1.11
CA PRO A 133 -4.02 27.76 0.26
C PRO A 133 -3.48 26.42 -0.26
N ARG A 134 -2.57 26.50 -1.23
CA ARG A 134 -1.89 25.41 -1.93
C ARG A 134 -2.88 24.51 -2.66
N LEU A 135 -3.85 25.11 -3.35
CA LEU A 135 -4.89 24.41 -4.09
C LEU A 135 -4.28 23.44 -5.10
N TRP A 136 -3.30 23.90 -5.90
CA TRP A 136 -2.60 23.06 -6.87
C TRP A 136 -2.03 21.79 -6.24
N LEU A 137 -1.30 21.94 -5.12
CA LEU A 137 -0.69 20.82 -4.43
C LEU A 137 -1.74 19.84 -3.89
N ARG A 138 -2.87 20.36 -3.38
CA ARG A 138 -3.98 19.54 -2.89
C ARG A 138 -4.63 18.72 -4.01
N LEU A 139 -4.81 19.31 -5.20
CA LEU A 139 -5.31 18.60 -6.38
C LEU A 139 -4.33 17.49 -6.82
N CYS A 140 -3.05 17.81 -6.94
CA CYS A 140 -2.00 16.83 -7.25
C CYS A 140 -1.90 15.71 -6.21
N TRP A 141 -2.09 16.04 -4.93
CA TRP A 141 -2.02 15.06 -3.85
C TRP A 141 -3.22 14.11 -3.84
N ALA A 142 -4.41 14.59 -4.24
CA ALA A 142 -5.58 13.74 -4.47
C ALA A 142 -5.32 12.75 -5.61
N ALA A 143 -4.75 13.22 -6.72
CA ALA A 143 -4.36 12.38 -7.85
C ALA A 143 -3.30 11.33 -7.46
N TRP A 144 -2.22 11.78 -6.79
CA TRP A 144 -1.13 10.91 -6.33
C TRP A 144 -1.62 9.77 -5.44
N ARG A 145 -2.43 10.08 -4.43
CA ARG A 145 -2.91 9.06 -3.48
C ARG A 145 -3.70 7.96 -4.15
N SER A 146 -4.58 8.34 -5.07
CA SER A 146 -5.47 7.39 -5.73
C SER A 146 -4.66 6.49 -6.66
N GLY A 147 -3.72 7.05 -7.42
CA GLY A 147 -2.76 6.24 -8.20
C GLY A 147 -1.90 5.30 -7.34
N VAL A 148 -1.43 5.74 -6.17
CA VAL A 148 -0.68 4.86 -5.24
C VAL A 148 -1.57 3.75 -4.68
N ALA A 149 -2.85 4.00 -4.47
CA ALA A 149 -3.80 3.00 -3.99
C ALA A 149 -3.99 1.86 -5.01
N VAL A 150 -3.93 2.13 -6.33
CA VAL A 150 -3.97 1.10 -7.38
C VAL A 150 -2.84 0.09 -7.20
N VAL A 151 -1.61 0.59 -7.06
CA VAL A 151 -0.42 -0.27 -6.92
C VAL A 151 -0.45 -1.06 -5.60
N LYS A 152 -0.95 -0.46 -4.51
CA LYS A 152 -1.00 -1.10 -3.18
C LYS A 152 -2.19 -2.05 -3.00
N GLY A 153 -3.32 -1.76 -3.62
CA GLY A 153 -4.56 -2.52 -3.46
C GLY A 153 -4.49 -3.90 -4.12
N ILE A 154 -3.88 -3.99 -5.31
CA ILE A 154 -3.88 -5.22 -6.11
C ILE A 154 -2.87 -6.26 -5.59
N ASP A 155 -1.76 -5.81 -4.99
CA ASP A 155 -0.77 -6.73 -4.36
C ASP A 155 -1.38 -7.55 -3.19
N THR A 156 -2.58 -7.21 -2.70
CA THR A 156 -3.24 -7.93 -1.61
C THR A 156 -4.30 -8.94 -2.09
N GLU A 157 -4.80 -8.86 -3.33
CA GLU A 157 -5.98 -9.64 -3.76
C GLU A 157 -5.81 -10.51 -5.00
N GLU A 158 -4.82 -10.27 -5.87
CA GLU A 158 -4.65 -11.13 -7.06
C GLU A 158 -3.75 -12.34 -6.77
N LEU A 159 -4.40 -13.47 -6.50
CA LEU A 159 -3.74 -14.77 -6.56
C LEU A 159 -3.32 -15.06 -8.02
N PRO A 160 -2.08 -15.53 -8.28
CA PRO A 160 -1.63 -15.82 -9.63
C PRO A 160 -2.54 -16.84 -10.33
N LEU A 161 -2.76 -16.66 -11.64
CA LEU A 161 -3.62 -17.55 -12.45
C LEU A 161 -3.17 -19.03 -12.39
N ASP A 162 -1.87 -19.26 -12.25
CA ASP A 162 -1.27 -20.58 -12.03
C ASP A 162 -0.94 -20.79 -10.54
N LEU A 163 -1.96 -20.78 -9.69
CA LEU A 163 -1.82 -21.39 -8.38
C LEU A 163 -1.62 -22.89 -8.55
N THR A 164 -0.42 -23.37 -8.23
CA THR A 164 -0.21 -24.79 -7.97
C THR A 164 -1.13 -25.18 -6.82
N SER A 165 -2.22 -25.87 -7.15
CA SER A 165 -3.18 -26.40 -6.19
C SER A 165 -2.53 -27.57 -5.46
N GLY A 166 -1.80 -27.25 -4.39
CA GLY A 166 -1.11 -28.22 -3.56
C GLY A 166 -1.01 -27.74 -2.13
N SER A 167 -1.43 -28.58 -1.19
CA SER A 167 -1.20 -28.34 0.24
C SER A 167 0.31 -28.33 0.50
N ARG A 168 0.85 -27.21 0.97
CA ARG A 168 2.20 -27.20 1.55
C ARG A 168 2.13 -27.93 2.89
N LEU A 169 2.97 -28.93 3.09
CA LEU A 169 3.12 -29.53 4.42
C LEU A 169 3.64 -28.46 5.39
N PRO A 170 3.08 -28.34 6.61
CA PRO A 170 3.60 -27.42 7.62
C PRO A 170 5.10 -27.70 7.87
N SER A 171 5.89 -26.64 8.01
CA SER A 171 7.29 -26.77 8.42
C SER A 171 7.37 -27.39 9.83
N LEU A 172 8.15 -28.47 9.97
CA LEU A 172 8.46 -29.06 11.28
C LEU A 172 9.16 -28.03 12.19
N PRO A 173 8.87 -28.02 13.50
CA PRO A 173 8.02 -28.96 14.23
C PRO A 173 6.52 -28.61 14.17
N TYR A 174 5.70 -29.57 13.76
CA TYR A 174 4.24 -29.51 13.91
C TYR A 174 3.82 -30.07 15.27
N GLY A 175 2.78 -29.47 15.90
CA GLY A 175 2.19 -29.93 17.16
C GLY A 175 1.94 -28.81 18.19
N HIS A 176 1.17 -29.13 19.24
CA HIS A 176 0.94 -28.22 20.37
C HIS A 176 2.28 -27.88 21.06
N PRO A 177 2.56 -26.61 21.41
CA PRO A 177 3.84 -26.22 22.02
C PRO A 177 4.14 -26.98 23.32
N ASP A 178 3.13 -27.43 24.06
CA ASP A 178 3.31 -28.27 25.25
C ASP A 178 3.95 -29.63 24.96
N LEU A 179 3.82 -30.17 23.73
CA LEU A 179 4.52 -31.40 23.36
C LEU A 179 6.03 -31.20 23.31
N LEU A 180 6.50 -29.99 22.96
CA LEU A 180 7.93 -29.66 23.02
C LEU A 180 8.40 -29.52 24.46
N LEU A 181 7.58 -28.97 25.36
CA LEU A 181 7.88 -28.90 26.79
C LEU A 181 7.92 -30.30 27.41
N GLY A 182 6.97 -31.18 27.04
CA GLY A 182 6.94 -32.58 27.47
C GLY A 182 8.19 -33.34 27.01
N ARG A 183 8.64 -33.16 25.77
CA ARG A 183 9.90 -33.74 25.28
C ARG A 183 11.12 -33.16 26.00
N ALA A 184 11.14 -31.85 26.24
CA ALA A 184 12.23 -31.21 26.96
C ALA A 184 12.33 -31.71 28.41
N ALA A 185 11.20 -31.98 29.06
CA ALA A 185 11.16 -32.60 30.38
C ALA A 185 11.59 -34.07 30.35
N ALA A 186 11.08 -34.86 29.40
CA ALA A 186 11.44 -36.27 29.23
C ALA A 186 12.93 -36.46 28.89
N GLY A 187 13.51 -35.53 28.12
CA GLY A 187 14.94 -35.48 27.79
C GLY A 187 15.83 -34.83 28.87
N GLY A 188 15.25 -34.40 30.00
CA GLY A 188 15.99 -33.79 31.11
C GLY A 188 16.58 -32.40 30.82
N VAL A 189 16.15 -31.74 29.74
CA VAL A 189 16.58 -30.37 29.38
C VAL A 189 16.03 -29.35 30.39
N ILE A 190 14.81 -29.59 30.87
CA ILE A 190 14.16 -28.84 31.94
C ILE A 190 13.47 -29.81 32.90
N SER A 191 13.12 -29.37 34.11
CA SER A 191 12.29 -30.17 35.01
C SER A 191 10.82 -30.17 34.56
N ALA A 192 10.05 -31.17 35.00
CA ALA A 192 8.61 -31.22 34.77
C ALA A 192 7.89 -29.98 35.35
N GLU A 193 8.29 -29.54 36.54
CA GLU A 193 7.77 -28.30 37.16
C GLU A 193 8.09 -27.05 36.33
N ALA A 194 9.24 -27.02 35.66
CA ALA A 194 9.60 -25.90 34.80
C ALA A 194 8.83 -25.94 33.46
N ALA A 195 8.54 -27.14 32.94
CA ALA A 195 7.67 -27.33 31.79
C ALA A 195 6.24 -26.83 32.10
N GLU A 196 5.69 -27.25 33.25
CA GLU A 196 4.36 -26.82 33.72
C GLU A 196 4.32 -25.30 33.92
N LEU A 197 5.35 -24.72 34.55
CA LEU A 197 5.43 -23.27 34.75
C LEU A 197 5.46 -22.49 33.42
N ILE A 198 6.14 -22.99 32.39
CA ILE A 198 6.13 -22.36 31.06
C ILE A 198 4.75 -22.52 30.43
N SER A 199 4.18 -23.74 30.45
CA SER A 199 2.87 -24.02 29.86
C SER A 199 1.79 -23.12 30.45
N ALA A 200 1.63 -23.14 31.78
CA ALA A 200 0.62 -22.38 32.49
C ALA A 200 0.71 -20.86 32.27
N THR A 201 1.90 -20.32 32.00
CA THR A 201 2.12 -18.86 31.93
C THR A 201 2.41 -18.30 30.54
N ARG A 202 2.69 -19.15 29.54
CA ARG A 202 2.90 -18.74 28.13
C ARG A 202 1.80 -19.22 27.21
N PHE A 203 1.19 -20.35 27.54
CA PHE A 203 0.15 -20.99 26.73
C PHE A 203 -1.18 -21.11 27.48
N GLY A 204 -1.17 -20.96 28.82
CA GLY A 204 -2.35 -20.77 29.66
C GLY A 204 -2.48 -19.34 30.20
N ASP A 205 -3.50 -19.14 31.04
CA ASP A 205 -3.90 -17.83 31.58
C ASP A 205 -3.33 -17.53 32.98
N ALA A 206 -2.36 -18.30 33.48
CA ALA A 206 -1.87 -18.16 34.84
C ALA A 206 -0.91 -16.97 34.99
N LEU A 207 -1.14 -16.14 36.03
CA LEU A 207 -0.24 -15.07 36.42
C LEU A 207 0.86 -15.59 37.34
N ILE A 208 2.10 -15.12 37.12
CA ILE A 208 3.26 -15.53 37.92
C ILE A 208 3.07 -15.18 39.40
N GLU A 209 2.41 -14.05 39.66
CA GLU A 209 2.12 -13.52 40.98
C GLU A 209 1.18 -14.45 41.76
N GLN A 210 0.18 -15.02 41.10
CA GLN A 210 -0.76 -15.98 41.70
C GLN A 210 -0.06 -17.30 41.99
N LEU A 211 0.65 -17.86 41.00
CA LEU A 211 1.40 -19.11 41.16
C LEU A 211 2.49 -19.01 42.24
N ALA A 212 3.15 -17.85 42.35
CA ALA A 212 4.15 -17.60 43.38
C ALA A 212 3.53 -17.60 44.78
N ALA A 213 2.35 -16.98 44.94
CA ALA A 213 1.61 -16.99 46.20
C ALA A 213 1.15 -18.40 46.59
N GLU A 214 0.63 -19.18 45.64
CA GLU A 214 0.21 -20.57 45.86
C GLU A 214 1.38 -21.49 46.25
N GLN A 215 2.56 -21.29 45.65
CA GLN A 215 3.76 -22.08 45.91
C GLN A 215 4.59 -21.58 47.12
N GLY A 216 4.17 -20.48 47.76
CA GLY A 216 4.92 -19.88 48.89
C GLY A 216 6.31 -19.38 48.51
N VAL A 217 6.52 -18.98 47.25
CA VAL A 217 7.80 -18.47 46.73
C VAL A 217 7.67 -17.02 46.28
N THR A 218 8.80 -16.33 46.16
CA THR A 218 8.78 -14.97 45.60
C THR A 218 8.54 -14.99 44.09
N ALA A 219 7.75 -14.04 43.59
CA ALA A 219 7.49 -13.90 42.16
C ALA A 219 8.78 -13.68 41.35
N SER A 220 9.79 -13.00 41.91
CA SER A 220 11.10 -12.82 41.27
C SER A 220 11.84 -14.14 41.06
N ALA A 221 11.80 -15.05 42.05
CA ALA A 221 12.38 -16.39 41.92
C ALA A 221 11.67 -17.20 40.83
N LEU A 222 10.34 -17.12 40.76
CA LEU A 222 9.56 -17.83 39.75
C LEU A 222 9.80 -17.29 38.33
N ARG A 223 9.90 -15.95 38.16
CA ARG A 223 10.32 -15.32 36.89
C ARG A 223 11.69 -15.79 36.43
N MET A 224 12.66 -15.84 37.35
CA MET A 224 14.02 -16.30 37.05
C MET A 224 14.06 -17.78 36.68
N ARG A 225 13.29 -18.63 37.37
CA ARG A 225 13.15 -20.05 37.05
C ARG A 225 12.56 -20.26 35.66
N ARG A 226 11.46 -19.57 35.34
CA ARG A 226 10.83 -19.62 34.01
C ARG A 226 11.79 -19.16 32.91
N ARG A 227 12.48 -18.03 33.09
CA ARG A 227 13.43 -17.49 32.10
C ARG A 227 14.58 -18.45 31.79
N ARG A 228 15.15 -19.11 32.81
CA ARG A 228 16.22 -20.10 32.62
C ARG A 228 15.71 -21.31 31.84
N ALA A 229 14.53 -21.79 32.17
CA ALA A 229 13.91 -22.92 31.47
C ALA A 229 13.56 -22.57 30.02
N GLU A 230 13.01 -21.38 29.75
CA GLU A 230 12.75 -20.88 28.39
C GLU A 230 14.05 -20.83 27.55
N HIS A 231 15.14 -20.34 28.14
CA HIS A 231 16.45 -20.32 27.47
C HIS A 231 16.97 -21.74 27.16
N ALA A 232 16.82 -22.68 28.09
CA ALA A 232 17.24 -24.06 27.90
C ALA A 232 16.44 -24.75 26.78
N VAL A 233 15.12 -24.57 26.76
CA VAL A 233 14.24 -25.08 25.70
C VAL A 233 14.60 -24.47 24.35
N ALA A 234 14.75 -23.15 24.28
CA ALA A 234 15.11 -22.47 23.03
C ALA A 234 16.47 -22.94 22.48
N ALA A 235 17.44 -23.23 23.35
CA ALA A 235 18.72 -23.79 22.95
C ALA A 235 18.59 -25.23 22.41
N ALA A 236 17.76 -26.07 23.04
CA ALA A 236 17.49 -27.43 22.58
C ALA A 236 16.74 -27.47 21.23
N VAL A 237 15.78 -26.56 21.02
CA VAL A 237 15.11 -26.40 19.73
C VAL A 237 16.11 -26.03 18.63
N ARG A 238 16.99 -25.05 18.89
CA ARG A 238 18.02 -24.64 17.90
C ARG A 238 19.00 -25.75 17.53
N ARG A 239 19.30 -26.67 18.46
CA ARG A 239 20.17 -27.83 18.20
C ARG A 239 19.44 -28.98 17.50
N GLY A 240 18.10 -28.95 17.44
CA GLY A 240 17.29 -30.03 16.88
C GLY A 240 17.01 -31.18 17.86
N ASP A 241 17.36 -31.04 19.13
CA ASP A 241 17.24 -32.08 20.17
C ASP A 241 15.77 -32.49 20.43
N LEU A 242 14.82 -31.64 20.05
CA LEU A 242 13.38 -31.81 20.30
C LEU A 242 12.57 -32.13 19.03
N SER A 243 13.24 -32.36 17.89
CA SER A 243 12.63 -32.51 16.56
C SER A 243 12.33 -33.96 16.16
N GLY A 244 12.61 -34.94 17.03
CA GLY A 244 12.36 -36.36 16.76
C GLY A 244 10.89 -36.78 17.00
N PRO A 245 10.41 -37.85 16.33
CA PRO A 245 9.10 -38.44 16.63
C PRO A 245 9.08 -39.01 18.06
N ASP A 246 7.96 -38.82 18.74
CA ASP A 246 7.77 -39.22 20.13
C ASP A 246 7.89 -40.74 20.28
N ARG A 247 8.86 -41.22 21.08
CA ARG A 247 9.01 -42.66 21.37
C ARG A 247 8.06 -43.16 22.46
N ALA A 248 7.12 -42.33 22.93
CA ALA A 248 6.29 -42.62 24.09
C ALA A 248 4.82 -42.97 23.75
N THR A 249 4.55 -43.99 22.94
CA THR A 249 3.25 -44.70 23.00
C THR A 249 3.31 -46.15 22.49
N THR A 250 4.25 -46.97 22.99
CA THR A 250 4.16 -48.43 22.84
C THR A 250 4.14 -49.09 24.22
N ARG A 251 3.05 -48.90 24.97
CA ARG A 251 2.73 -49.75 26.11
C ARG A 251 1.22 -50.05 26.16
N ARG A 252 0.92 -51.30 25.82
CA ARG A 252 -0.27 -52.12 26.11
C ARG A 252 -1.59 -51.74 25.46
N THR A 253 -1.95 -52.55 24.46
CA THR A 253 -3.16 -53.38 24.55
C THR A 253 -2.82 -54.80 24.12
N THR A 254 -2.42 -55.63 25.07
CA THR A 254 -2.67 -57.08 24.97
C THR A 254 -4.15 -57.26 25.21
N ALA A 255 -4.91 -57.54 24.15
CA ALA A 255 -6.27 -58.06 24.23
C ALA A 255 -6.33 -59.32 23.37
N THR A 256 -6.40 -60.44 24.08
CA THR A 256 -6.77 -61.78 23.64
C THR A 256 -8.08 -61.75 22.82
N ALA A 257 -8.12 -62.44 21.68
CA ALA A 257 -9.33 -63.09 21.16
C ALA A 257 -9.01 -64.06 20.01
N VAL A 258 -9.20 -65.35 20.32
CA VAL A 258 -9.52 -66.55 19.49
C VAL A 258 -8.56 -66.96 18.38
#